data_AF-A0A934TF57-F1
#
_entry.id   AF-A0A934TF57-F1
#
_cell.length_a   1.000
_cell.length_b   1.000
_cell.length_c   1.000
_cell.angle_alpha   90.00
_cell.angle_beta   90.00
_cell.angle_gamma   90.00
#
_symmetry.space_group_name_H-M   'P 1'
#
loop_
_entity.id
_entity.type
_entity.pdbx_description
1 polymer ?
#
loop_
_entity_poly.entity_id
_entity_poly.type
_entity_poly.pdbx_seq_one_letter_code
_entity_poly.pdbx_strand_id
1 'polypeptide(L)'
;MKCFFSIVSFLILFTSCKTSSQYEAKKGSEGWFNIAVAEDVEIYTDTTSIRHEGAIAFAREKRVYVTDASKKLYIDKIRKEYEKMGKPEKADKWNDFSYCIYNCLYECTNKRFKILSVEDFDSTGKRITKTVPAKNKERWLNVDSETVGDYTFFFVCDYNQ
;
A
#
# COMPACT_ATOMS: atom_id res chain seq x y z
N MET A 1 10.44 65.80 -38.91
CA MET A 1 10.04 64.60 -39.70
C MET A 1 10.70 63.38 -39.09
N LYS A 2 10.03 62.21 -39.06
CA LYS A 2 10.49 60.94 -38.44
C LYS A 2 10.59 61.02 -36.89
N CYS A 3 10.58 59.97 -36.05
CA CYS A 3 10.05 58.58 -36.04
C CYS A 3 10.23 58.05 -34.58
N PHE A 4 9.44 57.13 -34.00
CA PHE A 4 8.14 56.52 -34.35
C PHE A 4 7.49 55.90 -33.07
N PHE A 5 6.19 55.60 -33.11
CA PHE A 5 5.41 54.63 -32.30
C PHE A 5 5.88 54.13 -30.91
N SER A 6 4.99 54.35 -29.93
CA SER A 6 4.46 53.36 -28.97
C SER A 6 5.23 52.04 -28.78
N ILE A 7 5.86 51.86 -27.61
CA ILE A 7 6.36 50.55 -27.16
C ILE A 7 5.36 49.96 -26.17
N VAL A 8 4.73 48.87 -26.61
CA VAL A 8 3.70 48.11 -25.90
C VAL A 8 4.30 47.40 -24.68
N SER A 9 3.52 47.36 -23.59
CA SER A 9 3.84 46.60 -22.39
C SER A 9 4.08 45.12 -22.69
N PHE A 10 5.27 44.62 -22.33
CA PHE A 10 5.54 43.18 -22.26
C PHE A 10 6.03 42.81 -20.87
N LEU A 11 5.10 42.88 -19.91
CA LEU A 11 5.27 42.29 -18.58
C LEU A 11 5.23 40.77 -18.74
N ILE A 12 6.40 40.16 -18.97
CA ILE A 12 6.58 38.71 -18.91
C ILE A 12 6.45 38.30 -17.44
N LEU A 13 5.21 38.05 -17.02
CA LEU A 13 4.92 37.35 -15.79
C LEU A 13 5.41 35.91 -15.97
N PHE A 14 6.64 35.64 -15.52
CA PHE A 14 7.12 34.29 -15.27
C PHE A 14 6.31 33.69 -14.12
N THR A 15 5.10 33.24 -14.42
CA THR A 15 4.38 32.30 -13.57
C THR A 15 5.16 30.99 -13.62
N SER A 16 6.16 30.85 -12.75
CA SER A 16 6.69 29.54 -12.41
C SER A 16 5.52 28.71 -11.87
N CYS A 17 4.96 27.85 -12.71
CA CYS A 17 4.23 26.68 -12.25
C CYS A 17 5.19 25.87 -11.40
N LYS A 18 5.14 26.10 -10.09
CA LYS A 18 5.63 25.12 -9.13
C LYS A 18 4.69 23.94 -9.25
N THR A 19 5.09 22.93 -10.02
CA THR A 19 4.47 21.61 -9.97
C THR A 19 4.62 21.10 -8.55
N SER A 20 3.59 21.29 -7.73
CA SER A 20 3.55 20.83 -6.35
C SER A 20 3.24 19.33 -6.32
N SER A 21 4.17 18.53 -6.82
CA SER A 21 4.24 17.09 -6.55
C SER A 21 5.21 16.85 -5.39
N GLN A 22 4.94 17.48 -4.25
CA GLN A 22 5.54 17.08 -2.98
C GLN A 22 4.43 16.45 -2.14
N TYR A 23 4.46 15.12 -2.03
CA TYR A 23 3.72 14.38 -1.02
C TYR A 23 4.35 14.64 0.35
N GLU A 24 4.25 15.88 0.85
CA GLU A 24 4.68 16.24 2.20
C GLU A 24 3.79 15.55 3.23
N ALA A 25 4.20 14.35 3.64
CA ALA A 25 3.72 13.75 4.87
C ALA A 25 4.00 14.72 6.03
N LYS A 26 2.95 15.28 6.63
CA LYS A 26 3.08 16.19 7.77
C LYS A 26 3.83 15.46 8.90
N LYS A 27 4.89 16.08 9.42
CA LYS A 27 5.61 15.59 10.60
C LYS A 27 4.62 15.40 11.75
N GLY A 28 4.29 14.14 12.08
CA GLY A 28 3.37 13.77 13.15
C GLY A 28 1.98 13.27 12.71
N SER A 29 1.64 13.23 11.42
CA SER A 29 0.49 12.44 10.95
C SER A 29 0.88 10.99 10.70
N GLU A 30 -0.01 10.04 10.95
CA GLU A 30 0.22 8.64 10.56
C GLU A 30 0.52 8.52 9.06
N GLY A 31 1.50 7.71 8.68
CA GLY A 31 1.97 7.60 7.30
C GLY A 31 0.99 6.92 6.33
N TRP A 32 -0.16 6.43 6.81
CA TRP A 32 -1.13 5.65 6.03
C TRP A 32 -1.87 6.50 5.00
N PHE A 33 -1.47 6.38 3.75
CA PHE A 33 -2.15 6.97 2.61
C PHE A 33 -3.08 5.93 1.95
N ASN A 34 -4.36 6.26 1.74
CA ASN A 34 -5.31 5.36 1.08
C ASN A 34 -5.02 5.32 -0.42
N ILE A 35 -4.72 4.13 -0.94
CA ILE A 35 -4.35 3.89 -2.34
C ILE A 35 -5.57 3.51 -3.17
N ALA A 36 -6.42 2.64 -2.62
CA ALA A 36 -7.53 2.04 -3.35
C ALA A 36 -8.58 1.46 -2.39
N VAL A 37 -9.80 1.30 -2.90
CA VAL A 37 -10.86 0.51 -2.27
C VAL A 37 -11.34 -0.52 -3.27
N ALA A 38 -11.34 -1.80 -2.89
CA ALA A 38 -11.74 -2.91 -3.75
C ALA A 38 -12.31 -4.08 -2.95
N GLU A 39 -13.40 -4.70 -3.43
CA GLU A 39 -14.04 -5.86 -2.78
C GLU A 39 -14.32 -5.66 -1.27
N ASP A 40 -14.81 -4.48 -0.87
CA ASP A 40 -15.00 -4.06 0.52
C ASP A 40 -13.72 -4.14 1.38
N VAL A 41 -12.57 -3.89 0.76
CA VAL A 41 -11.26 -3.74 1.41
C VAL A 41 -10.65 -2.40 1.03
N GLU A 42 -10.40 -1.55 2.03
CA GLU A 42 -9.60 -0.35 1.87
C GLU A 42 -8.11 -0.72 2.00
N ILE A 43 -7.29 -0.23 1.05
CA ILE A 43 -5.87 -0.53 0.95
C ILE A 43 -5.09 0.76 1.17
N TYR A 44 -4.23 0.75 2.18
CA TYR A 44 -3.38 1.88 2.56
C TYR A 44 -1.91 1.50 2.46
N THR A 45 -1.05 2.47 2.11
CA THR A 45 0.41 2.32 2.20
C THR A 45 0.97 3.27 3.25
N ASP A 46 1.83 2.76 4.14
CA ASP A 46 2.59 3.58 5.08
C ASP A 46 3.75 4.25 4.33
N THR A 47 3.53 5.49 3.90
CA THR A 47 4.50 6.29 3.15
C THR A 47 5.81 6.51 3.91
N THR A 48 5.77 6.50 5.25
CA THR A 48 6.97 6.64 6.09
C THR A 48 7.79 5.35 6.17
N SER A 49 7.22 4.21 5.75
CA SER A 49 7.91 2.93 5.64
C SER A 49 8.56 2.67 4.28
N ILE A 50 8.26 3.51 3.26
CA ILE A 50 8.78 3.31 1.90
C ILE A 50 10.29 3.55 1.89
N ARG A 51 11.05 2.55 1.44
CA ARG A 51 12.51 2.61 1.37
C ARG A 51 13.04 1.89 0.14
N HIS A 52 13.81 2.62 -0.67
CA HIS A 52 14.43 2.12 -1.89
C HIS A 52 15.86 1.57 -1.65
N GLU A 53 16.18 0.47 -2.33
CA GLU A 53 17.49 -0.17 -2.44
C GLU A 53 17.75 -0.53 -3.91
N GLY A 54 18.14 0.48 -4.71
CA GLY A 54 18.22 0.32 -6.17
C GLY A 54 16.85 0.03 -6.77
N ALA A 55 16.73 -1.06 -7.54
CA ALA A 55 15.47 -1.49 -8.15
C ALA A 55 14.48 -2.16 -7.17
N ILE A 56 14.84 -2.29 -5.88
CA ILE A 56 13.99 -2.85 -4.84
C ILE A 56 13.37 -1.73 -4.01
N ALA A 57 12.08 -1.84 -3.71
CA ALA A 57 11.40 -1.03 -2.70
C ALA A 57 10.87 -1.92 -1.57
N PHE A 58 10.90 -1.42 -0.34
CA PHE A 58 10.21 -2.01 0.81
C PHE A 58 9.12 -1.06 1.24
N ALA A 59 7.93 -1.59 1.57
CA ALA A 59 6.85 -0.79 2.17
C ALA A 59 5.92 -1.66 3.01
N ARG A 60 5.05 -1.01 3.79
CA ARG A 60 3.97 -1.65 4.55
C ARG A 60 2.61 -1.29 3.93
N GLU A 61 1.81 -2.29 3.63
CA GLU A 61 0.40 -2.12 3.25
C GLU A 61 -0.48 -2.42 4.47
N LYS A 62 -1.56 -1.66 4.69
CA LYS A 62 -2.65 -2.02 5.61
C LYS A 62 -3.89 -2.31 4.78
N ARG A 63 -4.58 -3.41 5.08
CA ARG A 63 -5.86 -3.78 4.46
C ARG A 63 -6.95 -3.82 5.52
N VAL A 64 -7.94 -2.93 5.39
CA VAL A 64 -9.07 -2.79 6.32
C VAL A 64 -10.32 -3.38 5.68
N TYR A 65 -10.92 -4.37 6.31
CA TYR A 65 -12.10 -5.08 5.80
C TYR A 65 -13.35 -4.36 6.30
N VAL A 66 -13.96 -3.54 5.45
CA VAL A 66 -15.00 -2.58 5.89
C VAL A 66 -16.39 -3.20 6.03
N THR A 67 -16.66 -4.36 5.43
CA THR A 67 -17.92 -5.11 5.60
C THR A 67 -17.71 -6.42 6.36
N ASP A 68 -18.75 -6.87 7.05
CA ASP A 68 -18.72 -8.16 7.75
C ASP A 68 -18.60 -9.34 6.76
N ALA A 69 -19.06 -9.14 5.51
CA ALA A 69 -18.86 -10.10 4.43
C ALA A 69 -17.38 -10.24 4.05
N SER A 70 -16.63 -9.14 3.85
CA SER A 70 -15.21 -9.22 3.51
C SER A 70 -14.35 -9.73 4.67
N LYS A 71 -14.66 -9.31 5.92
CA LYS A 71 -14.07 -9.91 7.13
C LYS A 71 -14.30 -11.42 7.18
N LYS A 72 -15.55 -11.87 7.00
CA LYS A 72 -15.88 -13.29 7.01
C LYS A 72 -15.16 -14.07 5.91
N LEU A 73 -15.09 -13.54 4.69
CA LEU A 73 -14.34 -14.17 3.58
C LEU A 73 -12.85 -14.32 3.89
N TYR A 74 -12.25 -13.41 4.65
CA TYR A 74 -10.88 -13.53 5.12
C TYR A 74 -10.74 -14.60 6.23
N ILE A 75 -11.56 -14.51 7.28
CA ILE A 75 -11.53 -15.44 8.42
C ILE A 75 -11.84 -16.88 7.98
N ASP A 76 -12.77 -17.08 7.04
CA ASP A 76 -13.11 -18.41 6.53
C ASP A 76 -11.96 -19.06 5.74
N LYS A 77 -11.07 -18.29 5.11
CA LYS A 77 -9.83 -18.83 4.50
C LYS A 77 -8.91 -19.38 5.60
N ILE A 78 -8.76 -18.66 6.71
CA ILE A 78 -7.94 -19.07 7.85
C ILE A 78 -8.53 -20.32 8.53
N ARG A 79 -9.85 -20.34 8.79
CA ARG A 79 -10.56 -21.50 9.35
C ARG A 79 -10.32 -22.76 8.50
N LYS A 80 -10.46 -22.67 7.18
CA LYS A 80 -10.20 -23.78 6.25
C LYS A 80 -8.77 -24.32 6.32
N GLU A 81 -7.76 -23.49 6.55
CA GLU A 81 -6.39 -24.01 6.75
C GLU A 81 -6.22 -24.71 8.11
N TYR A 82 -6.87 -24.23 9.17
CA TYR A 82 -6.87 -24.89 10.49
C TYR A 82 -7.69 -26.19 10.53
N GLU A 83 -8.79 -26.27 9.77
CA GLU A 83 -9.56 -27.49 9.54
C GLU A 83 -8.70 -28.58 8.89
N LYS A 84 -7.94 -28.25 7.82
CA LYS A 84 -6.98 -29.17 7.19
C LYS A 84 -5.88 -29.64 8.13
N MET A 85 -5.54 -28.83 9.15
CA MET A 85 -4.57 -29.18 10.19
C MET A 85 -5.17 -30.00 11.35
N GLY A 86 -6.48 -30.27 11.34
CA GLY A 86 -7.20 -30.94 12.43
C GLY A 86 -7.24 -30.12 13.72
N LYS A 87 -7.16 -28.78 13.64
CA LYS A 87 -7.06 -27.85 14.77
C LYS A 87 -7.97 -26.62 14.60
N PRO A 88 -9.27 -26.80 14.28
CA PRO A 88 -10.18 -25.69 13.97
C PRO A 88 -10.30 -24.65 15.09
N GLU A 89 -10.17 -25.07 16.36
CA GLU A 89 -10.23 -24.22 17.55
C GLU A 89 -9.15 -23.12 17.56
N LYS A 90 -8.04 -23.31 16.83
CA LYS A 90 -6.98 -22.30 16.74
C LYS A 90 -7.33 -21.12 15.84
N ALA A 91 -8.39 -21.23 15.04
CA ALA A 91 -8.91 -20.13 14.24
C ALA A 91 -9.75 -19.14 15.07
N ASP A 92 -10.21 -19.50 16.27
CA ASP A 92 -11.09 -18.65 17.09
C ASP A 92 -10.45 -17.33 17.53
N LYS A 93 -9.12 -17.24 17.54
CA LYS A 93 -8.42 -15.98 17.84
C LYS A 93 -8.62 -14.88 16.78
N TRP A 94 -9.20 -15.19 15.61
CA TRP A 94 -9.62 -14.22 14.60
C TRP A 94 -11.11 -13.87 14.67
N ASN A 95 -11.85 -14.28 15.71
CA ASN A 95 -13.27 -13.96 15.84
C ASN A 95 -13.53 -12.45 15.99
N ASP A 96 -12.55 -11.66 16.45
CA ASP A 96 -12.58 -10.17 16.50
C ASP A 96 -11.63 -9.52 15.47
N PHE A 97 -11.31 -10.20 14.37
CA PHE A 97 -10.41 -9.66 13.35
C PHE A 97 -10.96 -8.39 12.66
N SER A 98 -10.09 -7.41 12.46
CA SER A 98 -10.44 -6.10 11.86
C SER A 98 -9.62 -5.78 10.61
N TYR A 99 -8.29 -5.81 10.72
CA TYR A 99 -7.39 -5.44 9.63
C TYR A 99 -6.08 -6.24 9.69
N CYS A 100 -5.33 -6.22 8.60
CA CYS A 100 -3.98 -6.78 8.56
C CYS A 100 -2.97 -5.79 7.97
N ILE A 101 -1.71 -5.95 8.35
CA ILE A 101 -0.57 -5.18 7.83
C ILE A 101 0.39 -6.16 7.14
N TYR A 102 0.58 -5.97 5.84
CA TYR A 102 1.59 -6.67 5.05
C TYR A 102 2.90 -5.89 5.11
N ASN A 103 4.00 -6.60 5.28
CA ASN A 103 5.34 -6.06 5.05
C ASN A 103 5.80 -6.64 3.71
N CYS A 104 6.02 -5.77 2.71
CA CYS A 104 6.22 -6.17 1.32
C CYS A 104 7.62 -5.77 0.82
N LEU A 105 8.11 -6.52 -0.16
CA LEU A 105 9.27 -6.19 -0.99
C LEU A 105 8.81 -6.19 -2.45
N TYR A 106 8.95 -5.05 -3.12
CA TYR A 106 8.62 -4.81 -4.51
C TYR A 106 9.91 -4.77 -5.31
N GLU A 107 9.93 -5.39 -6.48
CA GLU A 107 11.02 -5.29 -7.43
C GLU A 107 10.50 -4.60 -8.68
N CYS A 108 10.86 -3.32 -8.79
CA CYS A 108 10.18 -2.35 -9.65
C CYS A 108 10.42 -2.61 -11.15
N THR A 109 11.56 -3.20 -11.51
CA THR A 109 11.92 -3.47 -12.91
C THR A 109 11.09 -4.60 -13.52
N ASN A 110 10.95 -5.74 -12.84
CA ASN A 110 10.24 -6.91 -13.35
C ASN A 110 8.77 -7.00 -12.89
N LYS A 111 8.18 -5.90 -12.41
CA LYS A 111 6.75 -5.79 -12.03
C LYS A 111 6.29 -6.93 -11.12
N ARG A 112 6.99 -7.16 -10.01
CA ARG A 112 6.67 -8.24 -9.06
C ARG A 112 6.97 -7.86 -7.63
N PHE A 113 6.20 -8.40 -6.70
CA PHE A 113 6.40 -8.21 -5.27
C PHE A 113 6.33 -9.53 -4.52
N LYS A 114 6.78 -9.53 -3.26
CA LYS A 114 6.60 -10.63 -2.33
C LYS A 114 6.23 -10.11 -0.95
N ILE A 115 5.37 -10.86 -0.28
CA ILE A 115 4.99 -10.62 1.11
C ILE A 115 6.06 -11.22 2.00
N LEU A 116 6.74 -10.39 2.80
CA LEU A 116 7.74 -10.82 3.78
C LEU A 116 7.09 -11.28 5.09
N SER A 117 5.99 -10.65 5.48
CA SER A 117 5.12 -11.10 6.59
C SER A 117 3.76 -10.42 6.55
N VAL A 118 2.78 -11.03 7.21
CA VAL A 118 1.45 -10.46 7.48
C VAL A 118 1.25 -10.39 8.99
N GLU A 119 0.78 -9.26 9.50
CA GLU A 119 0.40 -9.06 10.90
C GLU A 119 -1.11 -8.81 10.97
N ASP A 120 -1.83 -9.67 11.68
CA ASP A 120 -3.28 -9.56 11.81
C ASP A 120 -3.65 -8.89 13.13
N PHE A 121 -4.66 -8.03 13.11
CA PHE A 121 -5.07 -7.21 14.25
C PHE A 121 -6.57 -7.35 14.55
N ASP A 122 -6.89 -7.28 15.83
CA ASP A 122 -8.26 -7.27 16.33
C ASP A 122 -8.88 -5.85 16.28
N SER A 123 -10.16 -5.73 16.65
CA SER A 123 -10.89 -4.45 16.64
C SER A 123 -10.28 -3.38 17.57
N THR A 124 -9.48 -3.80 18.55
CA THR A 124 -8.79 -2.91 19.50
C THR A 124 -7.42 -2.43 18.99
N GLY A 125 -6.99 -2.90 17.81
CA GLY A 125 -5.66 -2.63 17.26
C GLY A 125 -4.55 -3.48 17.90
N LYS A 126 -4.89 -4.52 18.66
CA LYS A 126 -3.93 -5.47 19.23
C LYS A 126 -3.63 -6.58 18.22
N ARG A 127 -2.36 -6.96 18.11
CA ARG A 127 -1.90 -7.98 17.15
C ARG A 127 -2.31 -9.39 17.59
N ILE A 128 -3.13 -10.05 16.76
CA ILE A 128 -3.56 -11.45 16.88
C ILE A 128 -2.43 -12.42 16.52
N THR A 129 -1.66 -12.10 15.46
CA THR A 129 -0.56 -12.94 14.99
C THR A 129 0.42 -12.18 14.10
N LYS A 130 1.61 -12.76 13.92
CA LYS A 130 2.49 -12.45 12.79
C LYS A 130 2.80 -13.73 12.03
N THR A 131 2.45 -13.77 10.75
CA THR A 131 2.68 -14.89 9.84
C THR A 131 3.84 -14.53 8.91
N VAL A 132 4.87 -15.37 8.88
CA VAL A 132 5.99 -15.29 7.93
C VAL A 132 5.88 -16.45 6.93
N PRO A 133 6.25 -16.27 5.65
CA PRO A 133 6.48 -17.40 4.76
C PRO A 133 7.49 -18.37 5.37
N ALA A 134 7.34 -19.67 5.10
CA ALA A 134 8.38 -20.62 5.46
C ALA A 134 9.67 -20.31 4.68
N LYS A 135 10.83 -20.50 5.32
CA LYS A 135 12.15 -20.25 4.73
C LYS A 135 12.28 -20.92 3.35
N ASN A 136 12.73 -20.14 2.35
CA ASN A 136 12.86 -20.55 0.95
C ASN A 136 11.53 -20.89 0.25
N LYS A 137 10.39 -20.44 0.78
CA LYS A 137 9.04 -20.53 0.15
C LYS A 137 8.42 -19.15 -0.09
N GLU A 138 9.21 -18.09 -0.05
CA GLU A 138 8.82 -16.74 -0.42
C GLU A 138 8.45 -16.71 -1.91
N ARG A 139 7.14 -16.62 -2.22
CA ARG A 139 6.65 -16.58 -3.59
C ARG A 139 6.64 -15.14 -4.11
N TRP A 140 7.24 -14.94 -5.28
CA TRP A 140 7.00 -13.75 -6.10
C TRP A 140 5.60 -13.78 -6.71
N LEU A 141 4.90 -12.68 -6.57
CA LEU A 141 3.62 -12.38 -7.21
C LEU A 141 3.91 -11.36 -8.31
N ASN A 142 3.60 -11.72 -9.55
CA ASN A 142 3.69 -10.80 -10.67
C ASN A 142 2.49 -9.84 -10.59
N VAL A 143 2.72 -8.59 -10.99
CA VAL A 143 1.75 -7.50 -11.05
C VAL A 143 1.32 -7.38 -12.51
N ASP A 144 0.04 -7.57 -12.77
CA ASP A 144 -0.58 -7.66 -14.10
C ASP A 144 -1.66 -6.58 -14.21
N SER A 145 -1.71 -5.88 -15.36
CA SER A 145 -2.25 -4.52 -15.56
C SER A 145 -3.75 -4.29 -15.27
N GLU A 146 -4.44 -5.29 -14.71
CA GLU A 146 -5.85 -5.27 -14.34
C GLU A 146 -6.06 -5.45 -12.82
N THR A 147 -5.00 -5.55 -12.00
CA THR A 147 -5.13 -5.85 -10.57
C THR A 147 -5.00 -4.62 -9.68
N VAL A 148 -5.71 -4.62 -8.54
CA VAL A 148 -5.58 -3.54 -7.54
C VAL A 148 -4.19 -3.51 -6.88
N GLY A 149 -3.43 -4.61 -6.99
CA GLY A 149 -2.02 -4.66 -6.64
C GLY A 149 -1.18 -3.66 -7.45
N ASP A 150 -1.61 -3.32 -8.66
CA ASP A 150 -0.90 -2.43 -9.58
C ASP A 150 -0.82 -1.00 -9.03
N TYR A 151 -1.94 -0.45 -8.55
CA TYR A 151 -1.98 0.90 -7.98
C TYR A 151 -1.04 1.01 -6.77
N THR A 152 -0.98 -0.03 -5.93
CA THR A 152 -0.08 -0.07 -4.77
C THR A 152 1.38 -0.26 -5.19
N PHE A 153 1.62 -1.11 -6.20
CA PHE A 153 2.95 -1.35 -6.77
C PHE A 153 3.54 -0.09 -7.40
N PHE A 154 2.81 0.57 -8.32
CA PHE A 154 3.26 1.78 -8.98
C PHE A 154 3.42 2.93 -7.97
N PHE A 155 2.47 3.11 -7.05
CA PHE A 155 2.63 4.10 -5.99
C PHE A 155 3.91 3.89 -5.19
N VAL A 156 4.20 2.67 -4.71
CA VAL A 156 5.41 2.40 -3.94
C VAL A 156 6.69 2.60 -4.76
N CYS A 157 6.72 2.11 -6.00
CA CYS A 157 7.89 2.19 -6.87
C CYS A 157 8.19 3.62 -7.34
N ASP A 158 7.18 4.47 -7.55
CA ASP A 158 7.36 5.85 -8.02
C ASP A 158 7.49 6.85 -6.83
N TYR A 159 7.32 6.40 -5.59
CA TYR A 159 7.30 7.29 -4.42
C TYR A 159 8.67 7.89 -4.09
N ASN A 160 8.84 9.19 -4.37
CA ASN A 160 10.04 9.97 -4.11
C ASN A 160 11.33 9.42 -4.78
N GLN A 161 11.20 8.85 -5.99
CA GLN A 161 12.34 8.66 -6.90
C GLN A 161 12.63 9.93 -7.72
#